data_AF-A0A6I3F1I9-F1
#
_entry.id   AF-A0A6I3F1I9-F1
#
_cell.length_a   1.000
_cell.length_b   1.000
_cell.length_c   1.000
_cell.angle_alpha   90.00
_cell.angle_beta   90.00
_cell.angle_gamma   90.00
#
_symmetry.space_group_name_H-M   'P 1'
#
loop_
_entity.id
_entity.type
_entity.pdbx_description
1 polymer ?
#
loop_
_entity_poly.entity_id
_entity_poly.type
_entity_poly.pdbx_seq_one_letter_code
_entity_poly.pdbx_strand_id
1 'polypeptide(L)'
;MERLSDAAVRAFARHETFHPRYGWFRKAVQAASHAAVGDDPFLADDATVELGVGKNMVRAIKFWGRAAKLIGEAPNSVRPRMPLPVPTPRGSALFDDKQGLDPFMELPGTQWLIHWWMLQPVTELPVWWLTFNRFTAVEFSEDELVNFVIDEIDRSGWDRPNESSLKKDVSCLLRMYCSSASDRSTIDDLLDCPMRELGLIEPAWGERHRYRFLLGGKPTLPDLVLLFTCLDWMSGQSATSKTVSLNRLATGIGSPGKSFRLTEADLAVSLGRCAGAVPGVQLSQAAGAPTLGCVGGLQQTAASALLEYYRVNGREPGSGISLSAATVSGVEPEVLEGARPAERARKADVLAELDDINESMKAKADAR
;
A
#
# COMPACT_ATOMS: atom_id res chain seq x y z
N MET A 1 -7.02 -15.37 3.72
CA MET A 1 -7.26 -14.40 2.64
C MET A 1 -7.47 -15.18 1.35
N GLU A 2 -8.70 -15.67 1.17
CA GLU A 2 -9.03 -16.61 0.10
C GLU A 2 -9.64 -15.90 -1.10
N ARG A 3 -10.37 -14.79 -0.87
CA ARG A 3 -10.99 -14.01 -1.93
C ARG A 3 -10.18 -12.75 -2.22
N LEU A 4 -10.18 -12.32 -3.48
CA LEU A 4 -9.58 -11.04 -3.87
C LEU A 4 -10.23 -9.87 -3.11
N SER A 5 -11.52 -10.00 -2.82
CA SER A 5 -12.32 -9.04 -2.05
C SER A 5 -11.84 -8.85 -0.61
N ASP A 6 -11.16 -9.85 -0.03
CA ASP A 6 -10.57 -9.73 1.30
C ASP A 6 -9.29 -8.88 1.25
N ALA A 7 -8.58 -8.92 0.11
CA ALA A 7 -7.25 -8.36 -0.05
C ALA A 7 -7.25 -6.95 -0.66
N ALA A 8 -8.19 -6.66 -1.54
CA ALA A 8 -8.20 -5.43 -2.34
C ALA A 8 -9.61 -4.83 -2.44
N VAL A 9 -9.67 -3.52 -2.61
CA VAL A 9 -10.91 -2.85 -3.04
C VAL A 9 -11.04 -2.92 -4.56
N ARG A 10 -12.28 -2.84 -5.05
CA ARG A 10 -12.59 -2.82 -6.48
C ARG A 10 -12.24 -1.46 -7.10
N ALA A 11 -10.96 -1.21 -7.37
CA ALA A 11 -10.44 0.00 -7.97
C ALA A 11 -9.56 -0.32 -9.20
N PHE A 12 -9.82 0.36 -10.32
CA PHE A 12 -9.10 0.17 -11.58
C PHE A 12 -8.93 1.50 -12.32
N ALA A 13 -7.81 1.66 -13.03
CA ALA A 13 -7.47 2.81 -13.87
C ALA A 13 -7.59 4.19 -13.19
N ARG A 14 -7.37 4.26 -11.87
CA ARG A 14 -7.45 5.51 -11.07
C ARG A 14 -6.19 6.37 -11.15
N HIS A 15 -5.09 5.82 -11.66
CA HIS A 15 -3.79 6.48 -11.79
C HIS A 15 -3.64 7.34 -13.06
N GLU A 16 -4.71 7.57 -13.83
CA GLU A 16 -4.67 8.38 -15.07
C GLU A 16 -3.56 7.92 -16.06
N THR A 17 -3.26 6.61 -16.07
CA THR A 17 -2.16 5.98 -16.83
C THR A 17 -0.73 6.36 -16.43
N PHE A 18 -0.53 7.09 -15.33
CA PHE A 18 0.80 7.43 -14.81
C PHE A 18 1.28 6.43 -13.75
N HIS A 19 2.50 5.91 -13.88
CA HIS A 19 3.20 5.29 -12.76
C HIS A 19 3.75 6.38 -11.82
N PRO A 20 4.06 6.08 -10.55
CA PRO A 20 4.64 7.07 -9.66
C PRO A 20 6.01 7.53 -10.15
N ARG A 21 6.35 8.77 -9.83
CA ARG A 21 7.60 9.44 -10.18
C ARG A 21 8.36 9.87 -8.94
N TYR A 22 9.65 10.17 -9.05
CA TYR A 22 10.39 10.73 -7.91
C TYR A 22 9.69 11.98 -7.36
N GLY A 23 9.65 12.08 -6.04
CA GLY A 23 8.98 13.17 -5.33
C GLY A 23 7.45 13.11 -5.29
N TRP A 24 6.76 12.26 -6.07
CA TRP A 24 5.29 12.20 -6.05
C TRP A 24 4.73 11.77 -4.70
N PHE A 25 5.34 10.77 -4.05
CA PHE A 25 4.92 10.34 -2.72
C PHE A 25 5.08 11.45 -1.68
N ARG A 26 6.21 12.17 -1.70
CA ARG A 26 6.43 13.35 -0.87
C ARG A 26 5.40 14.44 -1.15
N LYS A 27 5.18 14.80 -2.42
CA LYS A 27 4.19 15.80 -2.85
C LYS A 27 2.79 15.45 -2.36
N ALA A 28 2.40 14.17 -2.41
CA ALA A 28 1.11 13.72 -1.90
C ALA A 28 0.97 13.97 -0.39
N VAL A 29 2.01 13.64 0.39
CA VAL A 29 2.01 13.88 1.83
C VAL A 29 2.02 15.37 2.15
N GLN A 30 2.91 16.16 1.51
CA GLN A 30 2.99 17.61 1.73
C GLN A 30 1.66 18.31 1.40
N ALA A 31 1.06 18.03 0.24
CA ALA A 31 -0.24 18.61 -0.11
C ALA A 31 -1.30 18.27 0.94
N ALA A 32 -1.38 17.00 1.36
CA ALA A 32 -2.31 16.60 2.42
C ALA A 32 -2.03 17.27 3.78
N SER A 33 -0.76 17.52 4.13
CA SER A 33 -0.37 18.25 5.35
C SER A 33 -0.80 19.72 5.33
N HIS A 34 -0.89 20.32 4.14
CA HIS A 34 -1.24 21.73 3.95
C HIS A 34 -2.71 21.94 3.58
N ALA A 35 -3.56 20.91 3.71
CA ALA A 35 -5.00 21.04 3.45
C ALA A 35 -5.61 22.16 4.33
N ALA A 36 -6.10 23.21 3.68
CA ALA A 36 -6.84 24.26 4.37
C ALA A 36 -8.12 23.70 4.98
N VAL A 37 -8.63 24.35 6.03
CA VAL A 37 -9.82 23.87 6.75
C VAL A 37 -11.00 23.72 5.78
N GLY A 38 -11.40 22.47 5.55
CA GLY A 38 -12.55 22.14 4.71
C GLY A 38 -12.29 22.05 3.21
N ASP A 39 -11.06 22.27 2.74
CA ASP A 39 -10.72 22.24 1.30
C ASP A 39 -9.71 21.15 0.92
N ASP A 40 -9.95 20.51 -0.21
CA ASP A 40 -9.11 19.42 -0.73
C ASP A 40 -8.03 20.03 -1.63
N PRO A 41 -6.73 19.99 -1.23
CA PRO A 41 -5.64 20.62 -1.97
C PRO A 41 -5.42 20.00 -3.36
N PHE A 42 -5.95 18.81 -3.63
CA PHE A 42 -5.88 18.19 -4.95
C PHE A 42 -7.04 18.60 -5.87
N LEU A 43 -8.05 19.30 -5.34
CA LEU A 43 -9.19 19.84 -6.07
C LEU A 43 -9.16 21.37 -6.18
N ALA A 44 -8.25 22.04 -5.46
CA ALA A 44 -8.06 23.49 -5.52
C ALA A 44 -7.69 23.97 -6.94
N ASP A 45 -8.08 25.20 -7.27
CA ASP A 45 -7.85 25.79 -8.60
C ASP A 45 -6.36 25.99 -8.92
N ASP A 46 -5.55 26.19 -7.88
CA ASP A 46 -4.09 26.37 -7.94
C ASP A 46 -3.30 25.06 -7.73
N ALA A 47 -3.97 23.90 -7.60
CA ALA A 47 -3.31 22.62 -7.32
C ALA A 47 -2.22 22.26 -8.34
N THR A 48 -2.39 22.64 -9.62
CA THR A 48 -1.37 22.41 -10.65
C THR A 48 -0.13 23.28 -10.48
N VAL A 49 -0.30 24.48 -9.92
CA VAL A 49 0.80 25.41 -9.62
C VAL A 49 1.54 24.94 -8.38
N GLU A 50 0.83 24.66 -7.29
CA GLU A 50 1.40 24.20 -6.02
C GLU A 50 2.17 22.88 -6.16
N LEU A 51 1.60 21.92 -6.89
CA LEU A 51 2.27 20.63 -7.14
C LEU A 51 3.27 20.69 -8.30
N GLY A 52 3.26 21.76 -9.10
CA GLY A 52 4.11 21.92 -10.29
C GLY A 52 3.91 20.82 -11.33
N VAL A 53 2.67 20.35 -11.54
CA VAL A 53 2.34 19.28 -12.49
C VAL A 53 1.00 19.54 -13.20
N GLY A 54 0.75 18.83 -14.31
CA GLY A 54 -0.52 18.91 -15.02
C GLY A 54 -1.71 18.33 -14.25
N LYS A 55 -2.93 18.75 -14.60
CA LYS A 55 -4.19 18.38 -13.92
C LYS A 55 -4.39 16.86 -13.72
N ASN A 56 -4.05 16.04 -14.71
CA ASN A 56 -4.18 14.58 -14.59
C ASN A 56 -3.12 13.98 -13.65
N MET A 57 -1.93 14.58 -13.60
CA MET A 57 -0.88 14.17 -12.67
C MET A 57 -1.23 14.51 -11.23
N VAL A 58 -1.94 15.60 -10.96
CA VAL A 58 -2.46 15.91 -9.60
C VAL A 58 -3.34 14.76 -9.09
N ARG A 59 -4.25 14.25 -9.92
CA ARG A 59 -5.10 13.10 -9.58
C ARG A 59 -4.29 11.83 -9.36
N ALA A 60 -3.29 11.59 -10.21
CA ALA A 60 -2.39 10.44 -10.07
C ALA A 60 -1.53 10.53 -8.78
N ILE A 61 -1.05 11.71 -8.40
CA ILE A 61 -0.30 11.93 -7.14
C ILE A 61 -1.18 11.58 -5.94
N LYS A 62 -2.41 12.10 -5.89
CA LYS A 62 -3.37 11.75 -4.82
C LYS A 62 -3.60 10.25 -4.76
N PHE A 63 -3.84 9.62 -5.90
CA PHE A 63 -4.05 8.18 -5.99
C PHE A 63 -2.85 7.38 -5.47
N TRP A 64 -1.63 7.68 -5.93
CA TRP A 64 -0.43 6.95 -5.50
C TRP A 64 -0.10 7.17 -4.02
N GLY A 65 -0.35 8.36 -3.48
CA GLY A 65 -0.23 8.61 -2.04
C GLY A 65 -1.17 7.73 -1.21
N ARG A 66 -2.42 7.57 -1.65
CA ARG A 66 -3.41 6.69 -1.00
C ARG A 66 -3.05 5.21 -1.15
N ALA A 67 -2.74 4.80 -2.38
CA ALA A 67 -2.38 3.42 -2.70
C ALA A 67 -1.15 2.96 -1.91
N ALA A 68 -0.17 3.85 -1.69
CA ALA A 68 1.00 3.61 -0.85
C ALA A 68 0.73 3.73 0.67
N LYS A 69 -0.51 4.05 1.08
CA LYS A 69 -0.95 4.23 2.48
C LYS A 69 -0.21 5.36 3.20
N LEU A 70 0.24 6.38 2.44
CA LEU A 70 0.92 7.56 2.96
C LEU A 70 -0.05 8.69 3.27
N ILE A 71 -1.19 8.73 2.59
CA ILE A 71 -2.31 9.61 2.92
C ILE A 71 -3.59 8.79 3.09
N GLY A 72 -4.45 9.23 4.00
CA GLY A 72 -5.77 8.69 4.25
C GLY A 72 -6.84 9.76 4.08
N GLU A 73 -8.02 9.50 4.62
CA GLU A 73 -9.15 10.42 4.59
C GLU A 73 -9.61 10.72 6.02
N ALA A 74 -9.91 11.99 6.29
CA ALA A 74 -10.54 12.45 7.52
C ALA A 74 -11.92 13.06 7.24
N PRO A 75 -12.86 13.00 8.20
CA PRO A 75 -14.16 13.66 8.07
C PRO A 75 -14.00 15.15 7.79
N ASN A 76 -14.80 15.66 6.85
CA ASN A 76 -14.85 17.08 6.53
C ASN A 76 -16.05 17.72 7.22
N SER A 77 -15.81 18.56 8.21
CA SER A 77 -16.86 19.25 8.97
C SER A 77 -17.67 20.23 8.12
N VAL A 78 -17.08 20.78 7.06
CA VAL A 78 -17.72 21.76 6.15
C VAL A 78 -18.48 21.05 5.04
N ARG A 79 -17.91 19.97 4.48
CA ARG A 79 -18.50 19.22 3.37
C ARG A 79 -18.49 17.71 3.67
N PRO A 80 -19.45 17.19 4.46
CA PRO A 80 -19.42 15.79 4.93
C PRO A 80 -19.37 14.71 3.84
N ARG A 81 -19.78 15.04 2.61
CA ARG A 81 -19.70 14.14 1.44
C ARG A 81 -18.34 14.12 0.74
N MET A 82 -17.39 14.95 1.17
CA MET A 82 -16.04 15.06 0.59
C MET A 82 -14.99 15.00 1.71
N PRO A 83 -14.56 13.78 2.08
CA PRO A 83 -13.48 13.59 3.06
C PRO A 83 -12.21 14.34 2.66
N LEU A 84 -11.48 14.84 3.64
CA LEU A 84 -10.23 15.56 3.42
C LEU A 84 -9.06 14.59 3.37
N PRO A 85 -8.14 14.74 2.40
CA PRO A 85 -6.89 13.99 2.42
C PRO A 85 -6.05 14.45 3.61
N VAL A 86 -5.54 13.49 4.39
CA VAL A 86 -4.64 13.76 5.52
C VAL A 86 -3.45 12.81 5.48
N PRO A 87 -2.25 13.22 5.91
CA PRO A 87 -1.13 12.30 6.09
C PRO A 87 -1.49 11.16 7.05
N THR A 88 -1.08 9.94 6.72
CA THR A 88 -1.08 8.84 7.71
C THR A 88 0.14 8.97 8.63
N PRO A 89 0.17 8.27 9.77
CA PRO A 89 1.37 8.20 10.59
C PRO A 89 2.62 7.81 9.79
N ARG A 90 2.49 6.83 8.88
CA ARG A 90 3.56 6.41 7.96
C ARG A 90 3.96 7.52 6.98
N GLY A 91 2.99 8.23 6.42
CA GLY A 91 3.23 9.38 5.53
C GLY A 91 4.05 10.46 6.22
N SER A 92 3.61 10.93 7.38
CA SER A 92 4.34 11.93 8.18
C SER A 92 5.71 11.42 8.63
N ALA A 93 5.79 10.16 9.08
CA ALA A 93 7.04 9.55 9.53
C ALA A 93 8.13 9.56 8.46
N LEU A 94 7.78 9.37 7.18
CA LEU A 94 8.74 9.36 6.10
C LEU A 94 8.98 10.73 5.48
N PHE A 95 7.89 11.45 5.19
CA PHE A 95 7.89 12.56 4.23
C PHE A 95 7.59 13.93 4.85
N ASP A 96 7.47 14.05 6.17
CA ASP A 96 7.43 15.35 6.80
C ASP A 96 8.71 16.16 6.50
N ASP A 97 8.55 17.45 6.22
CA ASP A 97 9.67 18.30 5.77
C ASP A 97 10.72 18.55 6.84
N LYS A 98 10.35 18.48 8.12
CA LYS A 98 11.24 18.82 9.24
C LYS A 98 11.70 17.59 10.00
N GLN A 99 10.84 16.59 10.12
CA GLN A 99 11.04 15.42 10.98
C GLN A 99 10.92 14.09 10.23
N GLY A 100 10.68 14.11 8.92
CA GLY A 100 10.60 12.89 8.13
C GLY A 100 11.92 12.13 8.13
N LEU A 101 11.84 10.81 8.25
CA LEU A 101 13.00 9.93 8.26
C LEU A 101 13.71 9.89 6.91
N ASP A 102 12.99 10.08 5.82
CA ASP A 102 13.58 10.11 4.48
C ASP A 102 12.77 10.98 3.51
N PRO A 103 12.73 12.32 3.73
CA PRO A 103 11.79 13.20 3.04
C PRO A 103 11.98 13.24 1.53
N PHE A 104 13.17 12.91 1.05
CA PHE A 104 13.54 12.91 -0.36
C PHE A 104 13.64 11.50 -0.95
N MET A 105 13.31 10.45 -0.17
CA MET A 105 13.38 9.05 -0.58
C MET A 105 14.79 8.66 -1.10
N GLU A 106 15.82 9.04 -0.35
CA GLU A 106 17.23 8.81 -0.70
C GLU A 106 17.69 7.40 -0.28
N LEU A 107 17.01 6.80 0.69
CA LEU A 107 17.35 5.49 1.21
C LEU A 107 16.58 4.40 0.45
N PRO A 108 17.26 3.36 -0.08
CA PRO A 108 16.61 2.33 -0.89
C PRO A 108 15.54 1.55 -0.11
N GLY A 109 15.71 1.41 1.21
CA GLY A 109 14.72 0.78 2.09
C GLY A 109 13.36 1.48 2.04
N THR A 110 13.31 2.80 1.86
CA THR A 110 12.06 3.55 1.74
C THR A 110 11.24 3.12 0.52
N GLN A 111 11.90 2.82 -0.60
CA GLN A 111 11.25 2.34 -1.82
C GLN A 111 10.66 0.94 -1.62
N TRP A 112 11.42 0.05 -0.96
CA TRP A 112 10.96 -1.30 -0.59
C TRP A 112 9.75 -1.27 0.35
N LEU A 113 9.74 -0.35 1.32
CA LEU A 113 8.61 -0.15 2.24
C LEU A 113 7.35 0.35 1.52
N ILE A 114 7.50 1.30 0.61
CA ILE A 114 6.38 1.81 -0.20
C ILE A 114 5.79 0.67 -1.04
N HIS A 115 6.65 -0.13 -1.68
CA HIS A 115 6.19 -1.32 -2.40
C HIS A 115 5.46 -2.31 -1.49
N TRP A 116 6.00 -2.59 -0.31
CA TRP A 116 5.35 -3.45 0.69
C TRP A 116 3.96 -2.94 1.08
N TRP A 117 3.83 -1.65 1.42
CA TRP A 117 2.56 -1.05 1.84
C TRP A 117 1.53 -0.98 0.73
N MET A 118 1.94 -0.73 -0.52
CA MET A 118 1.07 -0.80 -1.69
C MET A 118 0.41 -2.18 -1.84
N LEU A 119 1.08 -3.25 -1.43
CA LEU A 119 0.56 -4.61 -1.49
C LEU A 119 -0.18 -5.04 -0.21
N GLN A 120 -0.10 -4.27 0.89
CA GLN A 120 -0.75 -4.66 2.14
C GLN A 120 -2.28 -4.55 2.03
N PRO A 121 -3.02 -5.58 2.47
CA PRO A 121 -4.47 -5.51 2.56
C PRO A 121 -4.99 -4.45 3.56
N VAL A 122 -6.17 -3.87 3.34
CA VAL A 122 -6.90 -3.85 2.07
C VAL A 122 -6.18 -2.87 1.11
N THR A 123 -5.86 -3.28 -0.11
CA THR A 123 -5.14 -2.44 -1.11
C THR A 123 -6.06 -1.85 -2.17
N GLU A 124 -5.72 -0.65 -2.67
CA GLU A 124 -6.36 -0.03 -3.85
C GLU A 124 -5.77 -0.51 -5.19
N LEU A 125 -4.84 -1.49 -5.17
CA LEU A 125 -4.12 -1.98 -6.34
C LEU A 125 -4.36 -3.48 -6.59
N PRO A 126 -5.58 -3.89 -6.98
CA PRO A 126 -5.92 -5.30 -7.18
C PRO A 126 -5.01 -5.98 -8.23
N VAL A 127 -4.69 -5.30 -9.34
CA VAL A 127 -3.79 -5.84 -10.39
C VAL A 127 -2.39 -6.09 -9.85
N TRP A 128 -1.82 -5.18 -9.06
CA TRP A 128 -0.51 -5.37 -8.42
C TRP A 128 -0.55 -6.53 -7.44
N TRP A 129 -1.58 -6.56 -6.59
CA TRP A 129 -1.73 -7.63 -5.61
C TRP A 129 -1.81 -9.00 -6.26
N LEU A 130 -2.63 -9.17 -7.30
CA LEU A 130 -2.75 -10.42 -8.07
C LEU A 130 -1.42 -10.80 -8.72
N THR A 131 -0.74 -9.84 -9.34
CA THR A 131 0.53 -10.05 -10.04
C THR A 131 1.62 -10.55 -9.09
N PHE A 132 1.76 -9.96 -7.90
CA PHE A 132 2.80 -10.38 -6.96
C PHE A 132 2.42 -11.64 -6.17
N ASN A 133 1.15 -11.80 -5.81
CA ASN A 133 0.75 -12.89 -4.89
C ASN A 133 0.29 -14.17 -5.59
N ARG A 134 -0.42 -14.05 -6.71
CA ARG A 134 -1.10 -15.19 -7.36
C ARG A 134 -0.55 -15.55 -8.73
N PHE A 135 0.03 -14.60 -9.47
CA PHE A 135 0.61 -14.89 -10.77
C PHE A 135 1.93 -15.65 -10.64
N THR A 136 2.04 -16.81 -11.28
CA THR A 136 3.16 -17.77 -11.12
C THR A 136 4.02 -17.92 -12.37
N ALA A 137 3.71 -17.22 -13.47
CA ALA A 137 4.50 -17.29 -14.69
C ALA A 137 5.94 -16.79 -14.43
N VAL A 138 6.92 -17.53 -14.96
CA VAL A 138 8.33 -17.13 -14.90
C VAL A 138 8.60 -16.03 -15.92
N GLU A 139 8.15 -16.24 -17.16
CA GLU A 139 8.19 -15.28 -18.25
C GLU A 139 6.79 -15.12 -18.87
N PHE A 140 6.42 -13.91 -19.25
CA PHE A 140 5.07 -13.59 -19.70
C PHE A 140 5.04 -12.34 -20.58
N SER A 141 3.99 -12.22 -21.38
CA SER A 141 3.63 -11.03 -22.15
C SER A 141 2.60 -10.18 -21.39
N GLU A 142 2.41 -8.93 -21.83
CA GLU A 142 1.36 -8.05 -21.28
C GLU A 142 -0.03 -8.70 -21.40
N ASP A 143 -0.35 -9.29 -22.56
CA ASP A 143 -1.67 -9.88 -22.81
C ASP A 143 -1.91 -11.15 -21.96
N GLU A 144 -0.88 -11.97 -21.70
CA GLU A 144 -0.98 -13.11 -20.78
C GLU A 144 -1.31 -12.65 -19.35
N LEU A 145 -0.69 -11.56 -18.87
CA LEU A 145 -0.99 -11.00 -17.56
C LEU A 145 -2.39 -10.36 -17.52
N VAL A 146 -2.82 -9.68 -18.58
CA VAL A 146 -4.19 -9.15 -18.70
C VAL A 146 -5.22 -10.27 -18.61
N ASN A 147 -5.04 -11.35 -19.37
CA ASN A 147 -5.95 -12.51 -19.36
C ASN A 147 -6.01 -13.16 -17.97
N PHE A 148 -4.85 -13.35 -17.32
CA PHE A 148 -4.81 -13.87 -15.95
C PHE A 148 -5.60 -12.99 -14.96
N VAL A 149 -5.44 -11.66 -15.04
CA VAL A 149 -6.15 -10.71 -14.17
C VAL A 149 -7.66 -10.76 -14.42
N ILE A 150 -8.07 -10.83 -15.68
CA ILE A 150 -9.47 -10.97 -16.08
C ILE A 150 -10.07 -12.23 -15.43
N ASP A 151 -9.41 -13.38 -15.55
CA ASP A 151 -9.87 -14.64 -14.98
C ASP A 151 -9.99 -14.59 -13.44
N GLU A 152 -9.03 -13.95 -12.77
CA GLU A 152 -9.08 -13.76 -11.31
C GLU A 152 -10.21 -12.83 -10.86
N ILE A 153 -10.52 -11.80 -11.65
CA ILE A 153 -11.64 -10.89 -11.36
C ILE A 153 -12.97 -11.60 -11.54
N ASP A 154 -13.14 -12.38 -12.61
CA ASP A 154 -14.36 -13.16 -12.83
C ASP A 154 -14.61 -14.17 -11.69
N ARG A 155 -13.53 -14.76 -11.15
CA ARG A 155 -13.59 -15.64 -9.97
C ARG A 155 -13.85 -14.90 -8.65
N SER A 156 -13.67 -13.58 -8.60
CA SER A 156 -13.77 -12.79 -7.36
C SER A 156 -15.20 -12.49 -6.92
N GLY A 157 -16.18 -12.63 -7.82
CA GLY A 157 -17.57 -12.22 -7.58
C GLY A 157 -17.83 -10.72 -7.75
N TRP A 158 -16.84 -9.95 -8.21
CA TRP A 158 -17.02 -8.56 -8.62
C TRP A 158 -17.61 -8.44 -10.01
N ASP A 159 -18.37 -7.37 -10.26
CA ASP A 159 -18.71 -6.97 -11.62
C ASP A 159 -17.43 -6.71 -12.42
N ARG A 160 -17.30 -7.34 -13.58
CA ARG A 160 -16.13 -7.20 -14.44
C ARG A 160 -15.96 -5.73 -14.86
N PRO A 161 -14.82 -5.08 -14.57
CA PRO A 161 -14.53 -3.75 -15.09
C PRO A 161 -14.26 -3.82 -16.60
N ASN A 162 -14.26 -2.67 -17.27
CA ASN A 162 -13.88 -2.61 -18.69
C ASN A 162 -12.47 -3.17 -18.88
N GLU A 163 -12.28 -4.03 -19.89
CA GLU A 163 -10.98 -4.63 -20.22
C GLU A 163 -9.92 -3.57 -20.52
N SER A 164 -10.32 -2.44 -21.11
CA SER A 164 -9.42 -1.31 -21.35
C SER A 164 -8.88 -0.68 -20.06
N SER A 165 -9.61 -0.75 -18.94
CA SER A 165 -9.11 -0.33 -17.63
C SER A 165 -8.08 -1.32 -17.08
N LEU A 166 -8.33 -2.63 -17.22
CA LEU A 166 -7.39 -3.67 -16.80
C LEU A 166 -6.08 -3.60 -17.59
N LYS A 167 -6.17 -3.38 -18.91
CA LYS A 167 -5.00 -3.17 -19.76
C LYS A 167 -4.19 -1.93 -19.35
N LYS A 168 -4.86 -0.83 -18.98
CA LYS A 168 -4.18 0.36 -18.45
C LYS A 168 -3.44 0.08 -17.15
N ASP A 169 -4.03 -0.69 -16.25
CA ASP A 169 -3.42 -1.06 -14.97
C ASP A 169 -2.20 -1.98 -15.19
N VAL A 170 -2.33 -3.03 -16.00
CA VAL A 170 -1.22 -3.93 -16.32
C VAL A 170 -0.08 -3.18 -17.02
N SER A 171 -0.40 -2.35 -18.02
CA SER A 171 0.61 -1.51 -18.69
C SER A 171 1.28 -0.52 -17.73
N CYS A 172 0.55 0.03 -16.76
CA CYS A 172 1.11 0.91 -15.75
C CYS A 172 2.03 0.15 -14.77
N LEU A 173 1.63 -1.04 -14.32
CA LEU A 173 2.44 -1.94 -13.50
C LEU A 173 3.76 -2.27 -14.20
N LEU A 174 3.70 -2.66 -15.47
CA LEU A 174 4.90 -3.03 -16.23
C LEU A 174 5.86 -1.84 -16.36
N ARG A 175 5.36 -0.64 -16.69
CA ARG A 175 6.19 0.58 -16.75
C ARG A 175 6.72 1.05 -15.39
N MET A 176 6.04 0.69 -14.31
CA MET A 176 6.44 1.02 -12.94
C MET A 176 7.64 0.18 -12.47
N TYR A 177 7.69 -1.10 -12.83
CA TYR A 177 8.76 -2.01 -12.39
C TYR A 177 9.82 -2.31 -13.44
N CYS A 178 9.49 -2.16 -14.72
CA CYS A 178 10.38 -2.49 -15.83
C CYS A 178 10.61 -1.25 -16.69
N SER A 179 11.88 -0.96 -16.97
CA SER A 179 12.25 -0.01 -18.01
C SER A 179 12.13 -0.72 -19.36
N SER A 180 10.94 -0.69 -19.98
CA SER A 180 10.85 -1.10 -21.38
C SER A 180 11.42 0.03 -22.23
N ALA A 181 12.50 -0.23 -22.95
CA ALA A 181 12.93 0.61 -24.07
C ALA A 181 11.85 0.52 -25.17
N SER A 182 10.74 1.24 -25.01
CA SER A 182 9.85 1.52 -26.12
C SER A 182 10.50 2.62 -26.95
N ASP A 183 10.39 2.57 -28.27
CA ASP A 183 10.92 3.59 -29.20
C ASP A 183 10.34 5.01 -28.98
N ARG A 184 9.46 5.20 -27.99
CA ARG A 184 8.75 6.45 -27.67
C ARG A 184 8.91 6.95 -26.22
N SER A 185 9.64 6.25 -25.35
CA SER A 185 9.88 6.76 -23.99
C SER A 185 10.90 7.88 -24.03
N THR A 186 10.57 9.03 -23.45
CA THR A 186 11.57 10.10 -23.25
C THR A 186 12.65 9.62 -22.28
N ILE A 187 13.85 10.20 -22.36
CA ILE A 187 14.94 9.92 -21.41
C ILE A 187 14.48 10.18 -19.97
N ASP A 188 13.64 11.21 -19.78
CA ASP A 188 13.03 11.52 -18.49
C ASP A 188 12.08 10.38 -18.04
N ASP A 189 11.23 9.86 -18.92
CA ASP A 189 10.34 8.73 -18.59
C ASP A 189 11.10 7.43 -18.24
N LEU A 190 12.34 7.26 -18.72
CA LEU A 190 13.22 6.12 -18.40
C LEU A 190 13.87 6.25 -17.01
N LEU A 191 14.08 7.46 -16.51
CA LEU A 191 14.70 7.75 -15.21
C LEU A 191 13.68 8.08 -14.09
N ASP A 192 12.39 8.18 -14.42
CA ASP A 192 11.43 8.82 -13.52
C ASP A 192 10.90 7.95 -12.36
N CYS A 193 10.87 6.63 -12.52
CA CYS A 193 10.12 5.78 -11.58
C CYS A 193 11.03 5.12 -10.53
N PRO A 194 10.87 5.44 -9.23
CA PRO A 194 11.70 4.88 -8.16
C PRO A 194 11.54 3.37 -7.96
N MET A 195 10.43 2.79 -8.44
CA MET A 195 10.11 1.37 -8.23
C MET A 195 10.89 0.44 -9.17
N ARG A 196 11.54 0.99 -10.20
CA ARG A 196 12.41 0.22 -11.11
C ARG A 196 13.71 -0.22 -10.44
N GLU A 197 14.20 0.56 -9.47
CA GLU A 197 15.42 0.24 -8.71
C GLU A 197 15.26 -1.01 -7.83
N LEU A 198 14.03 -1.46 -7.59
CA LEU A 198 13.74 -2.69 -6.86
C LEU A 198 14.15 -3.94 -7.65
N GLY A 199 14.27 -3.86 -8.98
CA GLY A 199 14.65 -4.98 -9.83
C GLY A 199 13.71 -6.18 -9.65
N LEU A 200 12.40 -5.96 -9.69
CA LEU A 200 11.40 -7.01 -9.51
C LEU A 200 10.91 -7.63 -10.82
N ILE A 201 10.89 -6.84 -11.90
CA ILE A 201 10.47 -7.25 -13.23
C ILE A 201 11.48 -6.70 -14.25
N GLU A 202 11.92 -7.53 -15.18
CA GLU A 202 12.81 -7.11 -16.28
C GLU A 202 12.31 -7.62 -17.63
N PRO A 203 12.77 -7.06 -18.76
CA PRO A 203 12.51 -7.62 -20.07
C PRO A 203 13.11 -9.03 -20.18
N ALA A 204 12.38 -9.97 -20.79
CA ALA A 204 12.93 -11.28 -21.11
C ALA A 204 14.00 -11.15 -22.22
N TRP A 205 15.04 -12.00 -22.18
CA TRP A 205 16.12 -11.92 -23.14
C TRP A 205 15.67 -12.30 -24.55
N GLY A 206 16.02 -11.48 -25.54
CA GLY A 206 15.82 -11.78 -26.96
C GLY A 206 14.39 -11.61 -27.48
N GLU A 207 13.41 -11.34 -26.62
CA GLU A 207 12.00 -11.20 -27.01
C GLU A 207 11.45 -9.81 -26.66
N ARG A 208 11.01 -9.07 -27.69
CA ARG A 208 10.32 -7.79 -27.48
C ARG A 208 8.97 -8.05 -26.79
N HIS A 209 8.59 -7.19 -25.85
CA HIS A 209 7.31 -7.22 -25.14
C HIS A 209 7.07 -8.46 -24.25
N ARG A 210 8.15 -9.16 -23.87
CA ARG A 210 8.12 -10.16 -22.81
C ARG A 210 8.85 -9.68 -21.57
N TYR A 211 8.37 -10.15 -20.43
CA TYR A 211 8.80 -9.77 -19.11
C TYR A 211 9.04 -11.02 -18.28
N ARG A 212 9.85 -10.88 -17.24
CA ARG A 212 10.08 -11.95 -16.27
C ARG A 212 10.27 -11.39 -14.87
N PHE A 213 9.90 -12.19 -13.86
CA PHE A 213 10.21 -11.83 -12.47
C PHE A 213 11.66 -12.18 -12.14
N LEU A 214 12.32 -11.26 -11.43
CA LEU A 214 13.65 -11.50 -10.88
C LEU A 214 13.52 -12.16 -9.51
N LEU A 215 13.59 -13.49 -9.47
CA LEU A 215 13.63 -14.28 -8.24
C LEU A 215 15.05 -14.32 -7.66
N GLY A 216 15.18 -14.15 -6.34
CA GLY A 216 16.45 -14.29 -5.63
C GLY A 216 16.82 -13.06 -4.80
N GLY A 217 18.01 -13.08 -4.22
CA GLY A 217 18.54 -12.00 -3.38
C GLY A 217 18.43 -10.61 -4.01
N LYS A 218 18.13 -9.62 -3.16
CA LYS A 218 17.92 -8.21 -3.54
C LYS A 218 18.99 -7.34 -2.88
N PRO A 219 20.06 -6.95 -3.58
CA PRO A 219 21.18 -6.21 -2.99
C PRO A 219 20.77 -4.86 -2.37
N THR A 220 19.73 -4.22 -2.92
CA THR A 220 19.21 -2.93 -2.43
C THR A 220 18.17 -3.08 -1.31
N LEU A 221 17.75 -4.31 -0.96
CA LEU A 221 16.79 -4.56 0.11
C LEU A 221 17.53 -4.69 1.46
N PRO A 222 17.37 -3.73 2.39
CA PRO A 222 18.06 -3.80 3.67
C PRO A 222 17.49 -4.90 4.58
N ASP A 223 18.36 -5.61 5.31
CA ASP A 223 17.97 -6.73 6.17
C ASP A 223 16.93 -6.32 7.23
N LEU A 224 17.09 -5.14 7.84
CA LEU A 224 16.15 -4.62 8.84
C LEU A 224 14.77 -4.24 8.26
N VAL A 225 14.73 -3.80 6.99
CA VAL A 225 13.46 -3.56 6.28
C VAL A 225 12.76 -4.88 5.98
N LEU A 226 13.50 -5.89 5.55
CA LEU A 226 12.94 -7.24 5.35
C LEU A 226 12.41 -7.81 6.67
N LEU A 227 13.15 -7.69 7.77
CA LEU A 227 12.70 -8.11 9.09
C LEU A 227 11.40 -7.40 9.51
N PHE A 228 11.32 -6.08 9.31
CA PHE A 228 10.07 -5.33 9.53
C PHE A 228 8.90 -5.97 8.78
N THR A 229 9.04 -6.23 7.47
CA THR A 229 7.94 -6.80 6.67
C THR A 229 7.54 -8.22 7.11
N CYS A 230 8.51 -9.03 7.56
CA CYS A 230 8.23 -10.36 8.10
C CYS A 230 7.37 -10.27 9.36
N LEU A 231 7.75 -9.39 10.29
CA LEU A 231 7.02 -9.19 11.55
C LEU A 231 5.65 -8.52 11.32
N ASP A 232 5.57 -7.55 10.41
CA ASP A 232 4.32 -6.89 10.00
C ASP A 232 3.33 -7.93 9.43
N TRP A 233 3.80 -8.80 8.53
CA TRP A 233 2.99 -9.87 7.96
C TRP A 233 2.56 -10.93 8.99
N MET A 234 3.45 -11.34 9.90
CA MET A 234 3.10 -12.23 11.00
C MET A 234 1.98 -11.63 11.86
N SER A 235 2.06 -10.34 12.13
CA SER A 235 1.10 -9.62 12.96
C SER A 235 -0.31 -9.59 12.37
N GLY A 236 -0.44 -9.67 11.04
CA GLY A 236 -1.71 -9.73 10.33
C GLY A 236 -2.34 -11.13 10.23
N GLN A 237 -1.59 -12.20 10.50
CA GLN A 237 -2.06 -13.58 10.25
C GLN A 237 -2.64 -14.31 11.46
N SER A 238 -2.40 -13.84 12.69
CA SER A 238 -3.11 -14.21 13.92
C SER A 238 -2.41 -13.53 15.11
N ALA A 239 -3.17 -12.92 16.03
CA ALA A 239 -2.61 -12.19 17.17
C ALA A 239 -1.79 -13.06 18.15
N THR A 240 -1.89 -14.40 18.07
CA THR A 240 -1.29 -15.32 19.04
C THR A 240 -0.03 -16.01 18.55
N SER A 241 0.20 -16.12 17.23
CA SER A 241 1.34 -16.87 16.70
C SER A 241 2.60 -16.01 16.65
N LYS A 242 3.51 -16.28 17.58
CA LYS A 242 4.81 -15.59 17.71
C LYS A 242 5.94 -16.23 16.89
N THR A 243 5.63 -17.22 16.05
CA THR A 243 6.63 -17.97 15.28
C THR A 243 6.08 -18.37 13.93
N VAL A 244 6.91 -18.31 12.89
CA VAL A 244 6.54 -18.71 11.52
C VAL A 244 7.72 -19.40 10.84
N SER A 245 7.46 -20.45 10.06
CA SER A 245 8.48 -21.06 9.21
C SER A 245 8.90 -20.12 8.08
N LEU A 246 10.17 -20.12 7.70
CA LEU A 246 10.65 -19.32 6.57
C LEU A 246 10.01 -19.73 5.25
N ASN A 247 9.65 -21.00 5.07
CA ASN A 247 8.87 -21.46 3.92
C ASN A 247 7.55 -20.68 3.74
N ARG A 248 6.84 -20.45 4.85
CA ARG A 248 5.59 -19.66 4.85
C ARG A 248 5.85 -18.19 4.56
N LEU A 249 6.96 -17.62 5.05
CA LEU A 249 7.40 -16.27 4.70
C LEU A 249 7.79 -16.16 3.21
N ALA A 250 8.30 -17.23 2.61
CA ALA A 250 8.68 -17.29 1.21
C ALA A 250 7.46 -17.41 0.28
N THR A 251 6.50 -18.27 0.63
CA THR A 251 5.46 -18.74 -0.29
C THR A 251 4.04 -18.28 0.04
N GLY A 252 3.80 -17.82 1.27
CA GLY A 252 2.48 -17.42 1.75
C GLY A 252 1.89 -16.26 0.96
N ILE A 253 0.56 -16.23 0.82
CA ILE A 253 -0.14 -15.10 0.19
C ILE A 253 0.10 -13.82 1.02
N GLY A 254 0.51 -12.75 0.35
CA GLY A 254 0.86 -11.47 0.96
C GLY A 254 2.23 -11.47 1.67
N SER A 255 2.97 -12.58 1.63
CA SER A 255 4.22 -12.70 2.38
C SER A 255 5.36 -11.87 1.76
N PRO A 256 6.40 -11.53 2.54
CA PRO A 256 7.57 -10.82 2.02
C PRO A 256 8.25 -11.53 0.85
N GLY A 257 8.30 -12.87 0.85
CA GLY A 257 8.87 -13.64 -0.26
C GLY A 257 8.10 -13.47 -1.57
N LYS A 258 6.77 -13.43 -1.52
CA LYS A 258 5.93 -13.17 -2.69
C LYS A 258 6.07 -11.72 -3.17
N SER A 259 5.99 -10.76 -2.26
CA SER A 259 6.09 -9.33 -2.55
C SER A 259 7.45 -8.98 -3.17
N PHE A 260 8.54 -9.47 -2.58
CA PHE A 260 9.91 -9.10 -2.99
C PHE A 260 10.60 -10.10 -3.92
N ARG A 261 9.91 -11.18 -4.31
CA ARG A 261 10.46 -12.27 -5.12
C ARG A 261 11.73 -12.86 -4.51
N LEU A 262 11.63 -13.29 -3.25
CA LEU A 262 12.71 -13.92 -2.49
C LEU A 262 12.46 -15.42 -2.31
N THR A 263 13.53 -16.20 -2.28
CA THR A 263 13.48 -17.61 -1.90
C THR A 263 13.57 -17.78 -0.37
N GLU A 264 13.30 -18.98 0.12
CA GLU A 264 13.51 -19.34 1.53
C GLU A 264 14.98 -19.16 1.96
N ALA A 265 15.92 -19.45 1.06
CA ALA A 265 17.35 -19.27 1.31
C ALA A 265 17.73 -17.79 1.44
N ASP A 266 17.19 -16.92 0.58
CA ASP A 266 17.43 -15.48 0.66
C ASP A 266 16.94 -14.90 1.99
N LEU A 267 15.73 -15.32 2.41
CA LEU A 267 15.17 -14.95 3.71
C LEU A 267 16.06 -15.42 4.87
N ALA A 268 16.56 -16.67 4.82
CA ALA A 268 17.42 -17.21 5.86
C ALA A 268 18.74 -16.43 5.99
N VAL A 269 19.36 -16.09 4.85
CA VAL A 269 20.60 -15.31 4.82
C VAL A 269 20.40 -13.91 5.37
N SER A 270 19.38 -13.19 4.91
CA SER A 270 19.11 -11.82 5.34
C SER A 270 18.70 -11.73 6.81
N LEU A 271 17.74 -12.55 7.23
CA LEU A 271 17.30 -12.60 8.64
C LEU A 271 18.45 -13.07 9.55
N GLY A 272 19.35 -13.94 9.07
CA GLY A 272 20.54 -14.37 9.79
C GLY A 272 21.49 -13.23 10.15
N ARG A 273 21.55 -12.19 9.33
CA ARG A 273 22.39 -11.00 9.56
C ARG A 273 21.80 -10.03 10.56
N CYS A 274 20.48 -9.93 10.66
CA CYS A 274 19.82 -8.89 11.46
C CYS A 274 19.06 -9.38 12.70
N ALA A 275 18.74 -10.68 12.83
CA ALA A 275 17.94 -11.19 13.95
C ALA A 275 18.58 -10.87 15.32
N GLY A 276 19.92 -10.88 15.42
CA GLY A 276 20.63 -10.54 16.65
C GLY A 276 20.66 -9.04 16.99
N ALA A 277 20.37 -8.15 16.03
CA ALA A 277 20.39 -6.71 16.23
C ALA A 277 19.08 -6.18 16.85
N VAL A 278 17.98 -6.93 16.76
CA VAL A 278 16.66 -6.52 17.25
C VAL A 278 16.25 -7.38 18.44
N PRO A 279 16.14 -6.81 19.66
CA PRO A 279 15.76 -7.56 20.84
C PRO A 279 14.44 -8.32 20.68
N GLY A 280 14.47 -9.60 21.05
CA GLY A 280 13.30 -10.48 21.01
C GLY A 280 13.05 -11.19 19.68
N VAL A 281 13.84 -10.92 18.63
CA VAL A 281 13.81 -11.65 17.36
C VAL A 281 14.78 -12.81 17.41
N GLN A 282 14.35 -14.00 16.98
CA GLN A 282 15.17 -15.19 16.96
C GLN A 282 14.94 -16.00 15.69
N LEU A 283 16.02 -16.44 15.06
CA LEU A 283 15.98 -17.54 14.10
C LEU A 283 16.26 -18.84 14.84
N SER A 284 15.44 -19.84 14.59
CA SER A 284 15.53 -21.15 15.22
C SER A 284 15.22 -22.24 14.21
N GLN A 285 15.39 -23.50 14.59
CA GLN A 285 14.94 -24.64 13.80
C GLN A 285 13.86 -25.40 14.58
N ALA A 286 12.72 -25.66 13.93
CA ALA A 286 11.66 -26.50 14.46
C ALA A 286 11.49 -27.69 13.51
N ALA A 287 11.69 -28.91 14.02
CA ALA A 287 11.64 -30.15 13.22
C ALA A 287 12.50 -30.10 11.94
N GLY A 288 13.67 -29.46 12.01
CA GLY A 288 14.62 -29.32 10.88
C GLY A 288 14.30 -28.19 9.89
N ALA A 289 13.16 -27.50 10.03
CA ALA A 289 12.81 -26.34 9.21
C ALA A 289 13.19 -25.02 9.93
N PRO A 290 13.78 -24.04 9.24
CA PRO A 290 14.09 -22.75 9.84
C PRO A 290 12.81 -21.95 10.14
N THR A 291 12.77 -21.31 11.29
CA THR A 291 11.64 -20.51 11.78
C THR A 291 12.10 -19.16 12.30
N LEU A 292 11.33 -18.12 12.03
CA LEU A 292 11.44 -16.80 12.64
C LEU A 292 10.49 -16.71 13.83
N GLY A 293 11.03 -16.39 15.01
CA GLY A 293 10.30 -16.19 16.25
C GLY A 293 10.43 -14.76 16.77
N CYS A 294 9.40 -14.28 17.46
CA CYS A 294 9.38 -13.00 18.15
C CYS A 294 8.79 -13.15 19.56
N VAL A 295 9.60 -12.94 20.60
CA VAL A 295 9.15 -13.08 22.01
C VAL A 295 8.30 -11.88 22.45
N GLY A 296 8.54 -10.69 21.87
CA GLY A 296 7.83 -9.44 22.16
C GLY A 296 6.49 -9.28 21.44
N GLY A 297 5.97 -8.05 21.45
CA GLY A 297 4.82 -7.67 20.62
C GLY A 297 5.28 -7.45 19.18
N LEU A 298 4.66 -8.16 18.22
CA LEU A 298 5.10 -8.20 16.83
C LEU A 298 5.17 -6.80 16.20
N GLN A 299 4.14 -5.98 16.39
CA GLN A 299 4.07 -4.63 15.83
C GLN A 299 5.12 -3.70 16.43
N GLN A 300 5.36 -3.79 17.74
CA GLN A 300 6.38 -2.98 18.41
C GLN A 300 7.78 -3.38 17.94
N THR A 301 8.07 -4.69 17.88
CA THR A 301 9.35 -5.20 17.40
C THR A 301 9.58 -4.88 15.92
N ALA A 302 8.53 -4.95 15.09
CA ALA A 302 8.59 -4.52 13.69
C ALA A 302 8.97 -3.03 13.59
N ALA A 303 8.27 -2.18 14.35
CA ALA A 303 8.57 -0.75 14.38
C ALA A 303 10.01 -0.48 14.84
N SER A 304 10.50 -1.17 15.87
CA SER A 304 11.89 -1.05 16.33
C SER A 304 12.90 -1.44 15.25
N ALA A 305 12.67 -2.54 14.53
CA ALA A 305 13.55 -2.94 13.42
C ALA A 305 13.61 -1.86 12.33
N LEU A 306 12.47 -1.26 12.01
CA LEU A 306 12.41 -0.22 10.99
C LEU A 306 13.04 1.11 11.44
N LEU A 307 12.80 1.53 12.69
CA LEU A 307 13.45 2.72 13.24
C LEU A 307 14.97 2.55 13.35
N GLU A 308 15.43 1.35 13.69
CA GLU A 308 16.85 1.01 13.71
C GLU A 308 17.48 1.12 12.31
N TYR A 309 16.77 0.68 11.26
CA TYR A 309 17.23 0.86 9.88
C TYR A 309 17.50 2.33 9.55
N TYR A 310 16.58 3.23 9.89
CA TYR A 310 16.75 4.66 9.64
C TYR A 310 17.89 5.24 10.50
N ARG A 311 17.97 4.85 11.77
CA ARG A 311 19.03 5.30 12.69
C ARG A 311 20.43 4.93 12.19
N VAL A 312 20.66 3.69 11.77
CA VAL A 312 21.98 3.26 11.25
C VAL A 312 22.35 3.92 9.92
N ASN A 313 21.37 4.50 9.21
CA ASN A 313 21.57 5.31 8.00
C ASN A 313 21.58 6.82 8.29
N GLY A 314 21.84 7.23 9.53
CA GLY A 314 22.03 8.64 9.90
C GLY A 314 20.73 9.46 10.00
N ARG A 315 19.59 8.79 10.14
CA ARG A 315 18.28 9.43 10.33
C ARG A 315 17.81 9.19 11.76
N GLU A 316 17.96 10.20 12.61
CA GLU A 316 17.57 10.11 14.03
C GLU A 316 16.03 10.17 14.17
N PRO A 317 15.37 9.11 14.64
CA PRO A 317 13.93 9.13 14.79
C PRO A 317 13.48 10.03 15.94
N GLY A 318 12.56 10.95 15.68
CA GLY A 318 11.88 11.72 16.72
C GLY A 318 11.02 10.83 17.63
N SER A 319 10.81 11.26 18.87
CA SER A 319 10.08 10.52 19.91
C SER A 319 8.57 10.30 19.62
N GLY A 320 8.02 10.95 18.58
CA GLY A 320 6.62 10.83 18.15
C GLY A 320 6.40 10.08 16.83
N ILE A 321 7.45 9.52 16.22
CA ILE A 321 7.33 8.87 14.92
C ILE A 321 6.60 7.52 15.06
N SER A 322 5.49 7.37 14.33
CA SER A 322 4.71 6.14 14.28
C SER A 322 4.64 5.62 12.85
N LEU A 323 5.18 4.42 12.64
CA LEU A 323 5.12 3.70 11.35
C LEU A 323 3.98 2.66 11.33
N SER A 324 3.06 2.77 12.29
CA SER A 324 1.88 1.91 12.42
C SER A 324 0.93 2.06 11.23
N ALA A 325 0.25 0.98 10.87
CA ALA A 325 -0.86 1.00 9.91
C ALA A 325 -2.11 1.69 10.46
N ALA A 326 -2.12 2.09 11.74
CA ALA A 326 -3.29 2.68 12.38
C ALA A 326 -3.81 3.87 11.56
N THR A 327 -5.02 3.70 11.05
CA THR A 327 -5.85 4.76 10.49
C THR A 327 -5.90 5.92 11.47
N VAL A 328 -5.77 7.15 10.94
CA VAL A 328 -6.24 8.35 11.64
C VAL A 328 -7.67 8.03 12.07
N SER A 329 -7.91 8.05 13.37
CA SER A 329 -9.15 7.58 14.02
C SER A 329 -10.39 8.12 13.31
N GLY A 330 -11.25 7.22 12.80
CA GLY A 330 -12.60 7.61 12.38
C GLY A 330 -13.32 6.76 11.34
N VAL A 331 -12.69 5.80 10.66
CA VAL A 331 -13.40 4.95 9.69
C VAL A 331 -12.90 3.51 9.83
N GLU A 332 -13.68 2.68 10.51
CA GLU A 332 -13.63 1.24 10.22
C GLU A 332 -13.92 1.04 8.73
N PRO A 333 -13.20 0.16 8.02
CA PRO A 333 -13.57 -0.18 6.67
C PRO A 333 -14.91 -0.91 6.72
N GLU A 334 -16.01 -0.20 6.42
CA GLU A 334 -17.21 -0.87 5.91
C GLU A 334 -16.82 -1.48 4.56
N VAL A 335 -16.29 -2.69 4.62
CA VAL A 335 -16.02 -3.53 3.47
C VAL A 335 -16.92 -4.75 3.63
N LEU A 336 -17.85 -4.88 2.67
CA LEU A 336 -18.44 -6.12 2.19
C LEU A 336 -19.28 -6.92 3.18
N GLU A 337 -20.59 -6.66 3.20
CA GLU A 337 -21.61 -7.65 2.85
C GLU A 337 -23.00 -6.99 2.82
N GLY A 338 -23.89 -7.49 1.96
CA GLY A 338 -25.23 -6.95 1.77
C GLY A 338 -25.97 -6.76 3.10
N ALA A 339 -26.50 -5.55 3.29
CA ALA A 339 -27.29 -5.18 4.46
C ALA A 339 -28.38 -6.23 4.73
N ARG A 340 -28.32 -6.87 5.91
CA ARG A 340 -29.38 -7.76 6.39
C ARG A 340 -30.66 -6.93 6.61
N PRO A 341 -31.85 -7.44 6.23
CA PRO A 341 -33.12 -6.69 6.33
C PRO A 341 -33.44 -6.14 7.73
N ALA A 342 -32.93 -6.78 8.80
CA ALA A 342 -33.19 -6.40 10.18
C ALA A 342 -32.54 -5.06 10.61
N GLU A 343 -31.41 -4.68 10.01
CA GLU A 343 -30.74 -3.40 10.33
C GLU A 343 -31.39 -2.21 9.60
N ARG A 344 -32.01 -2.45 8.44
CA ARG A 344 -32.84 -1.44 7.76
C ARG A 344 -34.10 -1.11 8.56
N ALA A 345 -34.74 -2.11 9.18
CA ALA A 345 -35.92 -1.91 10.01
C ALA A 345 -35.60 -1.06 11.26
N ARG A 346 -34.53 -1.41 12.00
CA ARG A 346 -34.09 -0.61 13.16
C ARG A 346 -33.71 0.82 12.81
N LYS A 347 -33.06 1.04 11.66
CA LYS A 347 -32.68 2.39 11.23
C LYS A 347 -33.89 3.22 10.78
N ALA A 348 -34.92 2.58 10.21
CA ALA A 348 -36.18 3.24 9.85
C ALA A 348 -37.00 3.61 11.10
N ASP A 349 -37.07 2.75 12.11
CA ASP A 349 -37.77 3.03 13.37
C ASP A 349 -37.13 4.19 14.15
N VAL A 350 -35.79 4.25 14.18
CA VAL A 350 -35.05 5.34 14.84
C VAL A 350 -35.20 6.66 14.06
N LEU A 351 -35.28 6.64 12.74
CA LEU A 351 -35.56 7.83 11.92
C LEU A 351 -37.00 8.33 12.12
N ALA A 352 -37.97 7.44 12.27
CA ALA A 352 -39.36 7.81 12.56
C ALA A 352 -39.51 8.43 13.96
N GLU A 353 -38.84 7.90 14.98
CA GLU A 353 -38.84 8.50 16.33
C GLU A 353 -38.19 9.89 16.36
N LEU A 354 -37.15 10.13 15.54
CA LEU A 354 -36.49 11.42 15.45
C LEU A 354 -37.33 12.47 14.69
N ASP A 355 -38.10 12.05 13.69
CA ASP A 355 -39.03 12.94 12.97
C ASP A 355 -40.21 13.33 13.87
N ASP A 356 -40.75 12.41 14.68
CA ASP A 356 -41.81 12.72 15.67
C ASP A 356 -41.33 13.70 16.76
N ILE A 357 -40.08 13.57 17.21
CA ILE A 357 -39.48 14.50 18.17
C ILE A 357 -39.32 15.89 17.54
N ASN A 358 -38.89 15.95 16.28
CA ASN A 358 -38.71 17.22 15.57
C ASN A 358 -40.04 17.92 15.27
N GLU A 359 -41.10 17.19 14.91
CA GLU A 359 -42.44 17.76 14.73
C GLU A 359 -43.04 18.27 16.05
N SER A 360 -42.85 17.53 17.15
CA SER A 360 -43.26 17.95 18.50
C SER A 360 -42.54 19.21 18.98
N MET A 361 -41.25 19.36 18.63
CA MET A 361 -40.48 20.58 18.92
C MET A 361 -40.92 21.77 18.06
N LYS A 362 -41.26 21.54 16.79
CA LYS A 362 -41.78 22.58 15.89
C LYS A 362 -43.15 23.10 16.36
N ALA A 363 -44.06 22.20 16.73
CA ALA A 363 -45.38 22.57 17.25
C ALA A 363 -45.32 23.39 18.55
N LYS A 364 -44.30 23.17 19.40
CA LYS A 364 -44.06 23.97 20.62
C LYS A 364 -43.42 25.33 20.34
N ALA A 365 -42.69 25.46 19.24
CA ALA A 365 -42.10 26.73 18.82
C ALA A 365 -43.15 27.67 18.19
N ASP A 366 -44.12 27.12 17.46
CA ASP A 366 -45.19 27.89 16.81
C ASP A 366 -46.34 28.31 17.76
N ALA A 367 -46.36 27.79 19.00
CA ALA A 367 -47.34 28.11 20.04
C ALA A 367 -46.86 29.17 21.06
N ARG A 368 -45.71 29.82 20.80
CA ARG A 368 -45.14 30.93 21.56
C ARG A 368 -45.14 32.19 20.71
#